data_AF-A0A5B2T9U3-F1
#
_entry.id   AF-A0A5B2T9U3-F1
#
_cell.length_a   1.000
_cell.length_b   1.000
_cell.length_c   1.000
_cell.angle_alpha   90.00
_cell.angle_beta   90.00
_cell.angle_gamma   90.00
#
_symmetry.space_group_name_H-M   'P 1'
#
loop_
_entity.id
_entity.type
_entity.pdbx_description
1 polymer ?
#
loop_
_entity_poly.entity_id
_entity_poly.type
_entity_poly.pdbx_seq_one_letter_code
_entity_poly.pdbx_strand_id
1 'polypeptide(L)'
;MRQPDGEMFARGITSPEFMDGLTELAGQPSWWRDVLDDPGLIIAIRREYLNVYWKGQSLFKIGHAGNRRVTAQTHPKYLLDPDLKNLVSFDGRRWSPAALERMIIHEFEPGKTLAKLKRAAERFAPREKQGVQEIVGRGRNPHALDVEIAVPQEASQIDIAALEANGDSVRLVFWEAKLFENRGSLRAAGEGTPEVLDQIARYRRVLDVHRASILCSYRQVAANLVQIATMRGGKRAADPLVQKIADQPECLVMAPCPEVGLLVFSFDDDQRRGEAWRPHRQKLEQALPGRFLDRGEAGNIRLPRG
;
A
#
# COMPACT_ATOMS: atom_id res chain seq x y z
N MET A 1 -2.64 24.05 -3.75
CA MET A 1 -2.36 24.49 -2.36
C MET A 1 -1.07 23.79 -1.94
N ARG A 2 0.05 24.51 -1.80
CA ARG A 2 1.30 23.90 -1.33
C ARG A 2 1.13 23.56 0.15
N GLN A 3 1.36 22.29 0.53
CA GLN A 3 1.46 21.92 1.94
C GLN A 3 2.74 22.52 2.50
N PRO A 4 2.73 23.10 3.71
CA PRO A 4 3.94 23.65 4.33
C PRO A 4 4.99 22.55 4.55
N ASP A 5 6.27 22.91 4.39
CA ASP A 5 7.42 21.99 4.30
C ASP A 5 7.60 21.04 5.51
N GLY A 6 6.93 21.31 6.64
CA GLY A 6 6.94 20.46 7.84
C GLY A 6 5.93 19.30 7.87
N GLU A 7 4.97 19.24 6.94
CA GLU A 7 3.80 18.34 7.05
C GLU A 7 3.74 17.24 5.98
N MET A 8 4.72 17.21 5.07
CA MET A 8 4.59 16.43 3.84
C MET A 8 4.52 14.91 4.04
N PHE A 9 5.27 14.39 5.02
CA PHE A 9 5.24 12.97 5.37
C PHE A 9 4.46 12.69 6.65
N ALA A 10 3.68 13.67 7.15
CA ALA A 10 2.88 13.48 8.34
C ALA A 10 1.92 12.29 8.15
N ARG A 11 2.10 11.27 8.99
CA ARG A 11 1.23 10.09 9.08
C ARG A 11 0.98 9.78 10.55
N GLY A 12 -0.09 9.03 10.79
CA GLY A 12 -0.49 8.65 12.13
C GLY A 12 -1.88 9.20 12.46
N ILE A 13 -2.52 8.50 13.39
CA ILE A 13 -3.73 8.91 14.05
C ILE A 13 -3.34 9.35 15.46
N THR A 14 -3.51 10.63 15.73
CA THR A 14 -3.29 11.24 17.04
C THR A 14 -4.60 11.45 17.79
N SER A 15 -5.75 11.46 17.08
CA SER A 15 -7.08 11.57 17.68
C SER A 15 -7.46 10.31 18.49
N PRO A 16 -7.61 10.40 19.82
CA PRO A 16 -8.08 9.27 20.63
C PRO A 16 -9.53 8.91 20.27
N GLU A 17 -10.39 9.91 20.05
CA GLU A 17 -11.79 9.69 19.67
C GLU A 17 -11.94 8.84 18.41
N PHE A 18 -11.06 9.05 17.42
CA PHE A 18 -11.08 8.26 16.20
C PHE A 18 -10.71 6.80 16.47
N MET A 19 -9.64 6.55 17.22
CA MET A 19 -9.21 5.19 17.59
C MET A 19 -10.25 4.48 18.48
N ASP A 20 -10.88 5.22 19.38
CA ASP A 20 -11.92 4.72 20.26
C ASP A 20 -13.20 4.37 19.49
N GLY A 21 -13.55 5.14 18.46
CA GLY A 21 -14.65 4.84 17.55
C GLY A 21 -14.39 3.60 16.67
N LEU A 22 -13.14 3.42 16.20
CA LEU A 22 -12.73 2.20 15.50
C LEU A 22 -12.81 0.97 16.42
N THR A 23 -12.44 1.13 17.70
CA THR A 23 -12.53 0.07 18.70
C THR A 23 -13.97 -0.35 18.95
N GLU A 24 -14.89 0.60 19.10
CA GLU A 24 -16.32 0.32 19.24
C GLU A 24 -16.89 -0.41 18.02
N LEU A 25 -16.55 0.05 16.81
CA LEU A 25 -16.98 -0.63 15.58
C LEU A 25 -16.45 -2.06 15.47
N ALA A 26 -15.24 -2.33 15.97
CA ALA A 26 -14.66 -3.66 15.95
C ALA A 26 -15.38 -4.65 16.89
N GLY A 27 -15.99 -4.14 17.98
CA GLY A 27 -16.71 -4.93 18.97
C GLY A 27 -18.04 -5.53 18.47
N GLN A 28 -18.58 -5.02 17.36
CA GLN A 28 -19.89 -5.42 16.82
C GLN A 28 -19.79 -5.89 15.36
N PRO A 29 -20.78 -6.62 14.82
CA PRO A 29 -20.86 -6.89 13.38
C PRO A 29 -20.94 -5.57 12.60
N SER A 30 -19.86 -5.20 11.91
CA SER A 30 -19.75 -3.92 11.20
C SER A 30 -18.87 -4.06 9.95
N TRP A 31 -18.97 -3.07 9.06
CA TRP A 31 -18.09 -2.98 7.90
C TRP A 31 -16.60 -2.89 8.29
N TRP A 32 -16.29 -2.30 9.44
CA TRP A 32 -14.92 -2.22 9.94
C TRP A 32 -14.43 -3.57 10.43
N ARG A 33 -15.30 -4.36 11.10
CA ARG A 33 -14.98 -5.72 11.49
C ARG A 33 -14.68 -6.61 10.28
N ASP A 34 -15.46 -6.49 9.20
CA ASP A 34 -15.17 -7.19 7.95
C ASP A 34 -13.78 -6.82 7.39
N VAL A 35 -13.40 -5.55 7.46
CA VAL A 35 -12.06 -5.09 7.04
C VAL A 35 -10.96 -5.69 7.93
N LEU A 36 -11.18 -5.75 9.24
CA LEU A 36 -10.25 -6.32 10.21
C LEU A 36 -10.12 -7.85 10.08
N ASP A 37 -11.18 -8.55 9.69
CA ASP A 37 -11.17 -10.00 9.53
C ASP A 37 -10.63 -10.44 8.16
N ASP A 38 -10.49 -9.55 7.17
CA ASP A 38 -9.93 -9.86 5.85
C ASP A 38 -8.39 -9.70 5.82
N PRO A 39 -7.61 -10.81 5.77
CA PRO A 39 -6.16 -10.74 5.78
C PRO A 39 -5.55 -10.27 4.44
N GLY A 40 -6.38 -10.17 3.39
CA GLY A 40 -5.97 -9.73 2.07
C GLY A 40 -6.04 -8.21 1.87
N LEU A 41 -6.62 -7.48 2.81
CA LEU A 41 -6.64 -6.02 2.80
C LEU A 41 -5.38 -5.44 3.44
N ILE A 42 -4.91 -4.32 2.89
CA ILE A 42 -3.82 -3.53 3.48
C ILE A 42 -4.44 -2.27 4.09
N ILE A 43 -4.16 -2.03 5.37
CA ILE A 43 -4.57 -0.81 6.05
C ILE A 43 -3.37 0.11 6.11
N ALA A 44 -3.50 1.25 5.46
CA ALA A 44 -2.44 2.23 5.34
C ALA A 44 -2.83 3.47 6.13
N ILE A 45 -2.01 3.82 7.12
CA ILE A 45 -2.29 4.95 8.01
C ILE A 45 -1.79 6.22 7.35
N ARG A 46 -2.64 7.24 7.29
CA ARG A 46 -2.33 8.57 6.77
C ARG A 46 -2.48 9.57 7.92
N ARG A 47 -2.48 10.87 7.64
CA ARG A 47 -2.68 11.90 8.66
C ARG A 47 -4.15 11.97 9.05
N GLU A 48 -4.51 11.43 10.22
CA GLU A 48 -5.90 11.43 10.76
C GLU A 48 -6.94 10.72 9.86
N TYR A 49 -6.50 9.80 8.99
CA TYR A 49 -7.40 8.91 8.26
C TYR A 49 -6.68 7.61 7.88
N LEU A 50 -7.43 6.57 7.54
CA LEU A 50 -6.93 5.29 7.03
C LEU A 50 -7.35 5.13 5.57
N ASN A 51 -6.47 4.55 4.75
CA ASN A 51 -6.87 3.97 3.47
C ASN A 51 -6.84 2.45 3.56
N VAL A 52 -7.86 1.79 3.03
CA VAL A 52 -7.94 0.33 2.96
C VAL A 52 -7.80 -0.09 1.51
N TYR A 53 -6.74 -0.84 1.19
CA TYR A 53 -6.43 -1.22 -0.19
C TYR A 53 -6.78 -2.67 -0.49
N TRP A 54 -7.31 -2.87 -1.70
CA TRP A 54 -7.47 -4.16 -2.37
C TRP A 54 -6.97 -4.10 -3.81
N LYS A 55 -6.03 -4.97 -4.16
CA LYS A 55 -5.24 -5.01 -5.39
C LYS A 55 -4.79 -3.63 -5.86
N GLY A 56 -4.28 -2.81 -4.92
CA GLY A 56 -3.82 -1.45 -5.22
C GLY A 56 -4.92 -0.42 -5.47
N GLN A 57 -6.18 -0.76 -5.23
CA GLN A 57 -7.30 0.16 -5.26
C GLN A 57 -7.69 0.52 -3.82
N SER A 58 -7.84 1.81 -3.53
CA SER A 58 -8.37 2.27 -2.24
C SER A 58 -9.88 1.98 -2.17
N LEU A 59 -10.26 0.94 -1.45
CA LEU A 59 -11.66 0.57 -1.22
C LEU A 59 -12.35 1.55 -0.29
N PHE A 60 -11.66 1.91 0.80
CA PHE A 60 -12.18 2.85 1.78
C PHE A 60 -11.13 3.90 2.12
N LYS A 61 -11.57 5.16 2.15
CA LYS A 61 -10.96 6.20 2.96
C LYS A 61 -11.78 6.33 4.24
N ILE A 62 -11.19 5.97 5.37
CA ILE A 62 -11.84 5.97 6.69
C ILE A 62 -11.35 7.17 7.48
N GLY A 63 -12.26 8.01 7.93
CA GLY A 63 -11.96 9.12 8.83
C GLY A 63 -12.97 9.17 9.98
N HIS A 64 -13.03 10.32 10.65
CA HIS A 64 -13.99 10.57 11.72
C HIS A 64 -14.71 11.90 11.49
N ALA A 65 -15.91 12.02 12.06
CA ALA A 65 -16.73 13.23 12.02
C ALA A 65 -16.90 13.87 13.41
N GLY A 66 -15.95 13.62 14.32
CA GLY A 66 -16.03 13.97 15.75
C GLY A 66 -16.96 13.04 16.56
N ASN A 67 -16.94 13.17 17.89
CA ASN A 67 -17.77 12.38 18.80
C ASN A 67 -17.65 10.86 18.56
N ARG A 68 -16.43 10.39 18.29
CA ARG A 68 -16.12 8.97 18.00
C ARG A 68 -16.86 8.38 16.78
N ARG A 69 -17.54 9.21 15.99
CA ARG A 69 -18.24 8.76 14.78
C ARG A 69 -17.25 8.52 13.64
N VAL A 70 -16.99 7.25 13.35
CA VAL A 70 -16.19 6.84 12.20
C VAL A 70 -17.03 6.90 10.92
N THR A 71 -16.42 7.37 9.84
CA THR A 71 -17.03 7.42 8.50
C THR A 71 -16.11 6.79 7.48
N ALA A 72 -16.68 6.21 6.42
CA ALA A 72 -15.94 5.64 5.31
C ALA A 72 -16.45 6.20 3.98
N GLN A 73 -15.54 6.50 3.07
CA GLN A 73 -15.81 6.93 1.70
C GLN A 73 -15.26 5.88 0.75
N THR A 74 -15.97 5.61 -0.35
CA THR A 74 -15.53 4.68 -1.40
C THR A 74 -15.68 5.33 -2.79
N HIS A 75 -14.97 4.80 -3.77
CA HIS A 75 -15.11 5.29 -5.14
C HIS A 75 -16.43 4.77 -5.76
N PRO A 76 -17.25 5.61 -6.42
CA PRO A 76 -18.57 5.20 -6.94
C PRO A 76 -18.55 3.97 -7.84
N LYS A 77 -17.49 3.81 -8.65
CA LYS A 77 -17.30 2.62 -9.52
C LYS A 77 -17.31 1.27 -8.79
N TYR A 78 -17.06 1.23 -7.47
CA TYR A 78 -17.12 0.00 -6.68
C TYR A 78 -18.52 -0.32 -6.16
N LEU A 79 -19.44 0.64 -6.19
CA LEU A 79 -20.83 0.43 -5.81
C LEU A 79 -21.64 -0.25 -6.92
N LEU A 80 -21.08 -0.43 -8.11
CA LEU A 80 -21.72 -1.25 -9.15
C LEU A 80 -21.71 -2.72 -8.72
N ASP A 81 -22.89 -3.32 -8.59
CA ASP A 81 -23.02 -4.71 -8.17
C ASP A 81 -22.39 -5.64 -9.23
N PRO A 82 -21.29 -6.35 -8.89
CA PRO A 82 -20.59 -7.20 -9.85
C PRO A 82 -21.40 -8.44 -10.25
N ASP A 83 -22.48 -8.78 -9.55
CA ASP A 83 -23.32 -9.97 -9.78
C ASP A 83 -24.44 -9.74 -10.82
N LEU A 84 -24.57 -8.53 -11.36
CA LEU A 84 -25.58 -8.22 -12.38
C LEU A 84 -25.27 -8.98 -13.67
N LYS A 85 -26.22 -9.80 -14.12
CA LYS A 85 -26.12 -10.59 -15.37
C LYS A 85 -27.07 -10.12 -16.47
N ASN A 86 -28.09 -9.34 -16.13
CA ASN A 86 -29.16 -8.99 -17.04
C ASN A 86 -28.81 -7.73 -17.85
N LEU A 87 -29.21 -7.73 -19.12
CA LEU A 87 -29.11 -6.55 -19.99
C LEU A 87 -30.05 -5.46 -19.47
N VAL A 88 -29.61 -4.21 -19.61
CA VAL A 88 -30.44 -3.03 -19.33
C VAL A 88 -31.18 -2.65 -20.61
N SER A 89 -32.48 -2.41 -20.54
CA SER A 89 -33.25 -1.97 -21.71
C SER A 89 -32.92 -0.50 -22.05
N PHE A 90 -32.79 -0.23 -23.36
CA PHE A 90 -32.58 1.10 -23.94
C PHE A 90 -33.72 1.40 -24.90
N ASP A 91 -34.41 2.53 -24.71
CA ASP A 91 -35.58 2.91 -25.50
C ASP A 91 -35.26 3.74 -26.76
N GLY A 92 -33.96 3.87 -27.09
CA GLY A 92 -33.47 4.76 -28.15
C GLY A 92 -33.05 6.15 -27.65
N ARG A 93 -33.34 6.50 -26.39
CA ARG A 93 -32.94 7.78 -25.78
C ARG A 93 -32.29 7.63 -24.40
N ARG A 94 -32.80 6.72 -23.56
CA ARG A 94 -32.34 6.52 -22.18
C ARG A 94 -32.30 5.05 -21.81
N TRP A 95 -31.40 4.71 -20.89
CA TRP A 95 -31.41 3.43 -20.19
C TRP A 95 -32.50 3.43 -19.11
N SER A 96 -33.11 2.28 -18.83
CA SER A 96 -34.14 2.14 -17.79
C SER A 96 -33.64 2.58 -16.40
N PRO A 97 -34.21 3.63 -15.77
CA PRO A 97 -33.76 4.11 -14.46
C PRO A 97 -33.93 3.07 -13.35
N ALA A 98 -35.05 2.34 -13.34
CA ALA A 98 -35.29 1.28 -12.35
C ALA A 98 -34.29 0.12 -12.47
N ALA A 99 -33.76 -0.13 -13.66
CA ALA A 99 -32.68 -1.09 -13.83
C ALA A 99 -31.38 -0.55 -13.24
N LEU A 100 -31.03 0.73 -13.48
CA LEU A 100 -29.83 1.38 -12.94
C LEU A 100 -29.83 1.43 -11.40
N GLU A 101 -30.97 1.71 -10.78
CA GLU A 101 -31.11 1.72 -9.30
C GLU A 101 -30.76 0.36 -8.68
N ARG A 102 -31.17 -0.75 -9.32
CA ARG A 102 -30.83 -2.12 -8.90
C ARG A 102 -29.37 -2.47 -9.12
N MET A 103 -28.65 -1.69 -9.94
CA MET A 103 -27.24 -1.95 -10.20
C MET A 103 -26.31 -1.43 -9.10
N ILE A 104 -26.83 -0.61 -8.18
CA ILE A 104 -26.03 0.10 -7.19
C ILE A 104 -26.22 -0.56 -5.82
N ILE A 105 -25.10 -0.80 -5.13
CA ILE A 105 -25.06 -1.20 -3.74
C ILE A 105 -25.36 0.05 -2.88
N HIS A 106 -26.52 0.07 -2.23
CA HIS A 106 -26.95 1.19 -1.37
C HIS A 106 -26.62 0.99 0.10
N GLU A 107 -26.55 -0.26 0.55
CA GLU A 107 -26.35 -0.62 1.95
C GLU A 107 -25.17 -1.56 2.12
N PHE A 108 -24.49 -1.44 3.26
CA PHE A 108 -23.44 -2.36 3.64
C PHE A 108 -24.01 -3.46 4.53
N GLU A 109 -24.08 -4.68 4.02
CA GLU A 109 -24.40 -5.88 4.77
C GLU A 109 -23.11 -6.54 5.28
N PRO A 110 -22.86 -6.59 6.60
CA PRO A 110 -21.72 -7.28 7.18
C PRO A 110 -21.61 -8.73 6.70
N GLY A 111 -20.40 -9.17 6.37
CA GLY A 111 -20.09 -10.48 5.83
C GLY A 111 -20.38 -10.66 4.33
N LYS A 112 -21.01 -9.69 3.65
CA LYS A 112 -21.36 -9.80 2.21
C LYS A 112 -20.83 -8.66 1.36
N THR A 113 -21.07 -7.41 1.75
CA THR A 113 -20.83 -6.26 0.87
C THR A 113 -19.35 -6.09 0.54
N LEU A 114 -18.44 -6.34 1.50
CA LEU A 114 -17.00 -6.23 1.27
C LEU A 114 -16.52 -7.10 0.08
N ALA A 115 -17.02 -8.34 -0.03
CA ALA A 115 -16.64 -9.24 -1.12
C ALA A 115 -17.12 -8.71 -2.49
N LYS A 116 -18.28 -8.05 -2.55
CA LYS A 116 -18.76 -7.37 -3.77
C LYS A 116 -17.85 -6.20 -4.14
N LEU A 117 -17.54 -5.33 -3.18
CA LEU A 117 -16.67 -4.16 -3.41
C LEU A 117 -15.29 -4.58 -3.90
N LYS A 118 -14.71 -5.63 -3.30
CA LYS A 118 -13.43 -6.22 -3.75
C LYS A 118 -13.52 -6.64 -5.21
N ARG A 119 -14.51 -7.47 -5.59
CA ARG A 119 -14.68 -7.93 -6.97
C ARG A 119 -14.89 -6.79 -7.96
N ALA A 120 -15.65 -5.76 -7.58
CA ALA A 120 -15.81 -4.57 -8.42
C ALA A 120 -14.47 -3.83 -8.60
N ALA A 121 -13.67 -3.69 -7.54
CA ALA A 121 -12.38 -3.02 -7.59
C ALA A 121 -11.33 -3.76 -8.43
N GLU A 122 -11.34 -5.09 -8.44
CA GLU A 122 -10.40 -5.89 -9.25
C GLU A 122 -10.47 -5.56 -10.74
N ARG A 123 -11.66 -5.21 -11.25
CA ARG A 123 -11.86 -4.84 -12.66
C ARG A 123 -11.08 -3.58 -13.07
N PHE A 124 -10.64 -2.79 -12.10
CA PHE A 124 -9.91 -1.54 -12.33
C PHE A 124 -8.47 -1.57 -11.83
N ALA A 125 -7.99 -2.72 -11.32
CA ALA A 125 -6.69 -2.82 -10.68
C ALA A 125 -5.56 -2.97 -11.73
N PRO A 126 -4.62 -2.00 -11.84
CA PRO A 126 -3.46 -2.14 -12.73
C PRO A 126 -2.55 -3.28 -12.28
N ARG A 127 -2.01 -4.08 -13.21
CA ARG A 127 -1.18 -5.28 -12.92
C ARG A 127 -0.03 -5.01 -11.93
N GLU A 128 0.67 -3.90 -12.10
CA GLU A 128 1.77 -3.51 -11.21
C GLU A 128 1.30 -3.40 -9.75
N LYS A 129 0.19 -2.69 -9.52
CA LYS A 129 -0.36 -2.53 -8.17
C LYS A 129 -0.95 -3.82 -7.59
N GLN A 130 -1.44 -4.72 -8.45
CA GLN A 130 -1.82 -6.07 -8.01
C GLN A 130 -0.59 -6.81 -7.46
N GLY A 131 0.55 -6.72 -8.16
CA GLY A 131 1.81 -7.32 -7.74
C GLY A 131 2.32 -6.76 -6.42
N VAL A 132 2.31 -5.44 -6.23
CA VAL A 132 2.66 -4.80 -4.94
C VAL A 132 1.82 -5.38 -3.80
N GLN A 133 0.50 -5.54 -4.01
CA GLN A 133 -0.35 -6.16 -3.02
C GLN A 133 -0.05 -7.65 -2.81
N GLU A 134 0.37 -8.40 -3.81
CA GLU A 134 0.77 -9.81 -3.63
C GLU A 134 2.08 -9.96 -2.86
N ILE A 135 2.98 -8.98 -2.98
CA ILE A 135 4.23 -8.90 -2.24
C ILE A 135 3.94 -8.62 -0.76
N VAL A 136 3.13 -7.60 -0.46
CA VAL A 136 2.84 -7.19 0.92
C VAL A 136 1.78 -8.09 1.59
N GLY A 137 0.80 -8.54 0.81
CA GLY A 137 -0.32 -9.35 1.26
C GLY A 137 0.04 -10.81 1.57
N ARG A 138 -0.87 -11.50 2.28
CA ARG A 138 -0.76 -12.93 2.67
C ARG A 138 0.31 -13.26 3.72
N GLY A 139 0.70 -12.31 4.56
CA GLY A 139 1.62 -12.56 5.68
C GLY A 139 3.04 -12.95 5.26
N ARG A 140 3.40 -12.70 4.00
CA ARG A 140 4.71 -13.02 3.43
C ARG A 140 5.78 -12.02 3.85
N ASN A 141 5.43 -10.74 3.81
CA ASN A 141 6.26 -9.63 4.25
C ASN A 141 5.50 -8.85 5.33
N PRO A 142 5.26 -9.44 6.52
CA PRO A 142 4.48 -8.82 7.59
C PRO A 142 5.15 -7.56 8.18
N HIS A 143 6.44 -7.37 7.91
CA HIS A 143 7.24 -6.20 8.25
C HIS A 143 7.10 -5.05 7.24
N ALA A 144 6.28 -5.20 6.18
CA ALA A 144 5.86 -4.09 5.33
C ALA A 144 4.82 -3.24 6.07
N LEU A 145 5.15 -1.96 6.26
CA LEU A 145 4.43 -1.05 7.14
C LEU A 145 3.41 -0.19 6.40
N ASP A 146 3.69 0.14 5.14
CA ASP A 146 2.89 1.05 4.34
C ASP A 146 3.07 0.78 2.85
N VAL A 147 2.09 1.22 2.06
CA VAL A 147 2.08 1.15 0.61
C VAL A 147 1.61 2.48 0.03
N GLU A 148 1.97 2.78 -1.21
CA GLU A 148 1.48 3.97 -1.94
C GLU A 148 1.81 5.26 -1.15
N ILE A 149 3.10 5.47 -0.92
CA ILE A 149 3.65 6.56 -0.12
C ILE A 149 3.84 7.76 -1.04
N ALA A 150 2.92 8.71 -0.99
CA ALA A 150 2.99 9.92 -1.80
C ALA A 150 4.29 10.71 -1.55
N VAL A 151 4.92 11.14 -2.65
CA VAL A 151 6.07 12.05 -2.71
C VAL A 151 5.67 13.25 -3.58
N PRO A 152 5.02 14.27 -3.00
CA PRO A 152 4.42 15.36 -3.77
C PRO A 152 5.38 16.14 -4.67
N GLN A 153 6.64 16.38 -4.28
CA GLN A 153 7.62 17.08 -5.14
C GLN A 153 7.90 16.34 -6.45
N GLU A 154 7.79 15.02 -6.41
CA GLU A 154 8.06 14.16 -7.54
C GLU A 154 6.77 13.79 -8.31
N ALA A 155 5.62 14.36 -7.90
CA ALA A 155 4.29 14.01 -8.39
C ALA A 155 4.08 12.48 -8.51
N SER A 156 4.66 11.72 -7.59
CA SER A 156 4.75 10.27 -7.67
C SER A 156 4.67 9.66 -6.27
N GLN A 157 4.86 8.36 -6.18
CA GLN A 157 4.69 7.59 -4.96
C GLN A 157 5.75 6.50 -4.89
N ILE A 158 6.25 6.24 -3.69
CA ILE A 158 7.04 5.05 -3.39
C ILE A 158 6.06 3.91 -3.09
N ASP A 159 6.28 2.73 -3.65
CA ASP A 159 5.30 1.65 -3.57
C ASP A 159 5.19 1.01 -2.19
N ILE A 160 6.31 0.80 -1.49
CA ILE A 160 6.34 0.07 -0.20
C ILE A 160 7.32 0.73 0.78
N ALA A 161 6.94 0.81 2.06
CA ALA A 161 7.86 0.97 3.19
C ALA A 161 7.88 -0.31 4.02
N ALA A 162 9.06 -0.76 4.40
CA ALA A 162 9.28 -1.99 5.15
C ALA A 162 10.33 -1.82 6.26
N LEU A 163 10.33 -2.77 7.20
CA LEU A 163 11.22 -2.77 8.36
C LEU A 163 12.24 -3.90 8.27
N GLU A 164 13.49 -3.58 8.62
CA GLU A 164 14.59 -4.53 8.74
C GLU A 164 15.18 -4.47 10.14
N ALA A 165 15.46 -5.63 10.74
CA ALA A 165 16.24 -5.73 11.96
C ALA A 165 17.67 -5.22 11.72
N ASN A 166 18.19 -4.46 12.69
CA ASN A 166 19.54 -3.94 12.63
C ASN A 166 20.12 -3.89 14.06
N GLY A 167 20.51 -5.07 14.56
CA GLY A 167 20.88 -5.25 15.96
C GLY A 167 19.74 -4.82 16.88
N ASP A 168 20.03 -3.88 17.79
CA ASP A 168 19.04 -3.33 18.70
C ASP A 168 18.12 -2.28 18.06
N SER A 169 18.44 -1.79 16.86
CA SER A 169 17.61 -0.86 16.10
C SER A 169 16.73 -1.57 15.06
N VAL A 170 15.71 -0.87 14.58
CA VAL A 170 14.90 -1.27 13.43
C VAL A 170 15.08 -0.24 12.32
N ARG A 171 15.51 -0.69 11.14
CA ARG A 171 15.74 0.17 9.99
C ARG A 171 14.48 0.28 9.13
N LEU A 172 14.08 1.50 8.81
CA LEU A 172 13.06 1.79 7.81
C LEU A 172 13.69 1.82 6.41
N VAL A 173 13.19 0.98 5.51
CA VAL A 173 13.63 0.87 4.11
C VAL A 173 12.44 1.03 3.16
N PHE A 174 12.71 1.47 1.94
CA PHE A 174 11.70 1.75 0.93
C PHE A 174 11.93 0.90 -0.33
N TRP A 175 10.86 0.60 -1.05
CA TRP A 175 10.92 -0.19 -2.27
C TRP A 175 10.03 0.40 -3.36
N GLU A 176 10.61 0.56 -4.55
CA GLU A 176 9.91 0.81 -5.80
C GLU A 176 9.66 -0.52 -6.51
N ALA A 177 8.49 -0.69 -7.11
CA ALA A 177 8.09 -1.90 -7.79
C ALA A 177 7.81 -1.60 -9.27
N LYS A 178 8.37 -2.41 -10.16
CA LYS A 178 8.15 -2.29 -11.61
C LYS A 178 7.80 -3.63 -12.22
N LEU A 179 6.89 -3.59 -13.20
CA LEU A 179 6.69 -4.73 -14.09
C LEU A 179 7.92 -4.91 -14.99
N PHE A 180 8.29 -6.16 -15.25
CA PHE A 180 9.38 -6.51 -16.17
C PHE A 180 9.13 -5.94 -17.59
N GLU A 181 7.86 -5.90 -17.99
CA GLU A 181 7.41 -5.37 -19.29
C GLU A 181 7.62 -3.86 -19.42
N ASN A 182 7.91 -3.12 -18.33
CA ASN A 182 8.18 -1.69 -18.35
C ASN A 182 9.60 -1.41 -18.89
N ARG A 183 9.80 -1.69 -20.18
CA ARG A 183 11.10 -1.59 -20.86
C ARG A 183 11.69 -0.18 -20.74
N GLY A 184 10.86 0.86 -20.86
CA GLY A 184 11.29 2.25 -20.76
C GLY A 184 11.89 2.63 -19.40
N SER A 185 11.38 2.05 -18.31
CA SER A 185 11.89 2.36 -16.97
C SER A 185 13.09 1.50 -16.56
N LEU A 186 13.16 0.25 -17.05
CA LEU A 186 14.13 -0.75 -16.59
C LEU A 186 15.36 -0.89 -17.50
N ARG A 187 15.30 -0.41 -18.75
CA ARG A 187 16.36 -0.61 -19.74
C ARG A 187 16.92 0.73 -20.21
N ALA A 188 18.21 0.75 -20.47
CA ALA A 188 18.91 1.89 -21.06
C ALA A 188 20.02 1.42 -22.01
N ALA A 189 20.05 1.99 -23.22
CA ALA A 189 21.01 1.65 -24.26
C ALA A 189 22.41 2.20 -23.94
N GLY A 190 23.46 1.52 -24.45
CA GLY A 190 24.85 1.98 -24.29
C GLY A 190 25.24 2.18 -22.83
N GLU A 191 25.83 3.33 -22.49
CA GLU A 191 26.18 3.74 -21.12
C GLU A 191 25.05 4.51 -20.39
N GLY A 192 23.84 4.54 -20.97
CA GLY A 192 22.71 5.23 -20.35
C GLY A 192 22.25 4.60 -19.03
N THR A 193 21.65 5.44 -18.19
CA THR A 193 21.04 5.08 -16.90
C THR A 193 19.54 4.80 -17.09
N PRO A 194 19.01 3.66 -16.62
CA PRO A 194 17.57 3.40 -16.58
C PRO A 194 16.81 4.48 -15.78
N GLU A 195 15.65 4.93 -16.29
CA GLU A 195 14.84 5.99 -15.66
C GLU A 195 14.50 5.69 -14.19
N VAL A 196 14.31 4.41 -13.85
CA VAL A 196 14.01 3.99 -12.47
C VAL A 196 15.13 4.34 -11.49
N LEU A 197 16.39 4.35 -11.93
CA LEU A 197 17.51 4.71 -11.06
C LEU A 197 17.52 6.21 -10.77
N ASP A 198 17.16 7.05 -11.75
CA ASP A 198 17.00 8.48 -11.54
C ASP A 198 15.81 8.77 -10.61
N GLN A 199 14.70 8.05 -10.79
CA GLN A 199 13.54 8.11 -9.89
C GLN A 199 13.93 7.75 -8.45
N ILE A 200 14.65 6.63 -8.26
CA ILE A 200 15.17 6.21 -6.95
C ILE A 200 16.10 7.26 -6.36
N ALA A 201 17.01 7.85 -7.15
CA ALA A 201 17.91 8.88 -6.68
C ALA A 201 17.17 10.15 -6.21
N ARG A 202 16.06 10.52 -6.86
CA ARG A 202 15.20 11.63 -6.42
C ARG A 202 14.47 11.28 -5.12
N TYR A 203 13.93 10.07 -5.00
CA TYR A 203 13.34 9.61 -3.74
C TYR A 203 14.31 9.65 -2.58
N ARG A 204 15.54 9.17 -2.76
CA ARG A 204 16.57 9.23 -1.69
C ARG A 204 16.81 10.65 -1.21
N ARG A 205 16.88 11.62 -2.12
CA ARG A 205 17.03 13.05 -1.78
C ARG A 205 15.85 13.57 -0.96
N VAL A 206 14.63 13.30 -1.39
CA VAL A 206 13.43 13.76 -0.67
C VAL A 206 13.33 13.09 0.71
N LEU A 207 13.60 11.79 0.79
CA LEU A 207 13.61 11.05 2.06
C LEU A 207 14.67 11.57 3.03
N ASP A 208 15.83 11.99 2.54
CA ASP A 208 16.92 12.52 3.36
C ASP A 208 16.54 13.88 3.96
N VAL A 209 15.99 14.79 3.13
CA VAL A 209 15.49 16.10 3.55
C VAL A 209 14.41 15.99 4.63
N HIS A 210 13.52 15.00 4.52
CA HIS A 210 12.39 14.85 5.45
C HIS A 210 12.58 13.75 6.51
N ARG A 211 13.81 13.25 6.72
CA ARG A 211 14.13 12.12 7.62
C ARG A 211 13.44 12.21 8.98
N ALA A 212 13.53 13.37 9.66
CA ALA A 212 12.98 13.53 11.00
C ALA A 212 11.43 13.39 11.02
N SER A 213 10.74 14.01 10.06
CA SER A 213 9.29 13.94 9.93
C SER A 213 8.81 12.51 9.58
N ILE A 214 9.55 11.82 8.71
CA ILE A 214 9.30 10.42 8.35
C ILE A 214 9.42 9.51 9.56
N LEU A 215 10.51 9.61 10.33
CA LEU A 215 10.74 8.80 11.53
C LEU A 215 9.66 9.06 12.60
N CYS A 216 9.33 10.32 12.85
CA CYS A 216 8.26 10.70 13.77
C CYS A 216 6.91 10.07 13.35
N SER A 217 6.58 10.19 12.07
CA SER A 217 5.34 9.66 11.52
C SER A 217 5.28 8.13 11.59
N TYR A 218 6.34 7.42 11.22
CA TYR A 218 6.33 5.96 11.23
C TYR A 218 6.40 5.34 12.64
N ARG A 219 6.92 6.07 13.63
CA ARG A 219 6.74 5.71 15.05
C ARG A 219 5.26 5.74 15.45
N GLN A 220 4.56 6.81 15.09
CA GLN A 220 3.13 6.92 15.36
C GLN A 220 2.33 5.86 14.60
N VAL A 221 2.66 5.61 13.33
CA VAL A 221 2.05 4.53 12.52
C VAL A 221 2.24 3.17 13.19
N ALA A 222 3.43 2.85 13.70
CA ALA A 222 3.67 1.59 14.39
C ALA A 222 2.78 1.43 15.63
N ALA A 223 2.70 2.47 16.48
CA ALA A 223 1.81 2.48 17.64
C ALA A 223 0.33 2.29 17.25
N ASN A 224 -0.14 3.00 16.22
CA ASN A 224 -1.51 2.85 15.74
C ASN A 224 -1.77 1.45 15.15
N LEU A 225 -0.82 0.86 14.43
CA LEU A 225 -0.96 -0.50 13.87
C LEU A 225 -1.02 -1.57 14.96
N VAL A 226 -0.25 -1.43 16.04
CA VAL A 226 -0.37 -2.29 17.23
C VAL A 226 -1.77 -2.17 17.83
N GLN A 227 -2.28 -0.95 18.01
CA GLN A 227 -3.64 -0.73 18.53
C GLN A 227 -4.72 -1.31 17.59
N ILE A 228 -4.58 -1.17 16.27
CA ILE A 228 -5.49 -1.79 15.30
C ILE A 228 -5.39 -3.32 15.35
N ALA A 229 -4.21 -3.89 15.61
CA ALA A 229 -4.04 -5.34 15.72
C ALA A 229 -4.79 -5.91 16.94
N THR A 230 -4.84 -5.20 18.07
CA THR A 230 -5.62 -5.65 19.25
C THR A 230 -7.13 -5.67 18.97
N MET A 231 -7.63 -4.76 18.13
CA MET A 231 -9.04 -4.73 17.69
C MET A 231 -9.46 -5.99 16.92
N ARG A 232 -8.51 -6.76 16.36
CA ARG A 232 -8.77 -8.02 15.64
C ARG A 232 -9.08 -9.19 16.59
N GLY A 233 -9.32 -8.93 17.88
CA GLY A 233 -9.58 -9.96 18.88
C GLY A 233 -8.41 -10.92 19.07
N GLY A 234 -7.18 -10.45 18.87
CA GLY A 234 -5.96 -11.27 18.95
C GLY A 234 -5.76 -12.27 17.79
N LYS A 235 -6.67 -12.32 16.80
CA LYS A 235 -6.55 -13.23 15.64
C LYS A 235 -5.30 -13.00 14.81
N ARG A 236 -4.73 -11.78 14.84
CA ARG A 236 -3.52 -11.42 14.11
C ARG A 236 -2.73 -10.39 14.92
N ALA A 237 -1.57 -10.81 15.42
CA ALA A 237 -0.62 -9.92 16.08
C ALA A 237 0.05 -8.96 15.07
N ALA A 238 0.50 -7.82 15.56
CA ALA A 238 1.43 -6.97 14.83
C ALA A 238 2.76 -7.72 14.61
N ASP A 239 3.50 -7.37 13.56
CA ASP A 239 4.83 -7.93 13.35
C ASP A 239 5.74 -7.57 14.54
N PRO A 240 6.62 -8.47 15.00
CA PRO A 240 7.56 -8.20 16.10
C PRO A 240 8.38 -6.90 15.93
N LEU A 241 8.76 -6.52 14.70
CA LEU A 241 9.47 -5.27 14.47
C LEU A 241 8.57 -4.05 14.67
N VAL A 242 7.29 -4.15 14.29
CA VAL A 242 6.29 -3.09 14.53
C VAL A 242 6.01 -2.95 16.02
N GLN A 243 5.88 -4.08 16.73
CA GLN A 243 5.71 -4.08 18.19
C GLN A 243 6.91 -3.45 18.88
N LYS A 244 8.15 -3.82 18.49
CA LYS A 244 9.38 -3.24 19.03
C LYS A 244 9.43 -1.72 18.86
N ILE A 245 9.01 -1.18 17.72
CA ILE A 245 8.95 0.28 17.51
C ILE A 245 7.86 0.91 18.37
N ALA A 246 6.70 0.27 18.53
CA ALA A 246 5.64 0.80 19.39
C ALA A 246 6.08 0.86 20.86
N ASP A 247 6.85 -0.13 21.33
CA ASP A 247 7.37 -0.20 22.69
C ASP A 247 8.59 0.71 22.91
N GLN A 248 9.45 0.86 21.89
CA GLN A 248 10.70 1.63 21.91
C GLN A 248 10.81 2.50 20.64
N PRO A 249 10.07 3.62 20.53
CA PRO A 249 10.00 4.42 19.31
C PRO A 249 11.37 4.88 18.78
N GLU A 250 12.30 5.19 19.67
CA GLU A 250 13.66 5.61 19.37
C GLU A 250 14.51 4.55 18.65
N CYS A 251 14.13 3.27 18.71
CA CYS A 251 14.84 2.21 18.00
C CYS A 251 14.65 2.29 16.47
N LEU A 252 13.62 3.01 15.99
CA LEU A 252 13.41 3.22 14.56
C LEU A 252 14.43 4.21 14.00
N VAL A 253 15.20 3.74 13.02
CA VAL A 253 16.26 4.49 12.35
C VAL A 253 16.12 4.44 10.83
N MET A 254 16.76 5.39 10.16
CA MET A 254 17.01 5.37 8.72
C MET A 254 18.51 5.40 8.50
N ALA A 255 19.00 4.74 7.43
CA ALA A 255 20.40 4.82 7.06
C ALA A 255 20.82 6.28 6.74
N PRO A 256 22.12 6.63 6.89
CA PRO A 256 22.63 7.95 6.54
C PRO A 256 22.34 8.34 5.08
N CYS A 257 22.34 7.38 4.17
CA CYS A 257 21.75 7.51 2.85
C CYS A 257 20.46 6.68 2.83
N PRO A 258 19.25 7.29 2.67
CA PRO A 258 18.01 6.54 2.68
C PRO A 258 18.02 5.40 1.66
N GLU A 259 17.62 4.22 2.10
CA GLU A 259 17.62 3.03 1.25
C GLU A 259 16.29 2.94 0.52
N VAL A 260 16.39 2.97 -0.82
CA VAL A 260 15.29 2.71 -1.73
C VAL A 260 15.76 1.60 -2.66
N GLY A 261 15.14 0.44 -2.56
CA GLY A 261 15.39 -0.71 -3.42
C GLY A 261 14.40 -0.80 -4.58
N LEU A 262 14.69 -1.72 -5.51
CA LEU A 262 13.89 -1.99 -6.69
C LEU A 262 13.43 -3.44 -6.70
N LEU A 263 12.12 -3.63 -6.87
CA LEU A 263 11.47 -4.91 -7.09
C LEU A 263 11.05 -4.99 -8.55
N VAL A 264 11.46 -6.05 -9.24
CA VAL A 264 11.01 -6.34 -10.60
C VAL A 264 10.28 -7.68 -10.60
N PHE A 265 9.05 -7.67 -11.12
CA PHE A 265 8.23 -8.87 -11.24
C PHE A 265 7.41 -8.87 -12.51
N SER A 266 6.69 -9.97 -12.74
CA SER A 266 6.10 -10.39 -14.02
C SER A 266 7.10 -11.10 -14.93
N PHE A 267 6.57 -11.96 -15.79
CA PHE A 267 7.33 -12.82 -16.69
C PHE A 267 7.02 -12.40 -18.14
N ASP A 268 8.06 -12.24 -18.96
CA ASP A 268 7.94 -12.33 -20.41
C ASP A 268 8.88 -13.43 -20.93
N ASP A 269 8.69 -13.89 -22.17
CA ASP A 269 9.55 -14.93 -22.78
C ASP A 269 11.03 -14.52 -22.93
N ASP A 270 11.38 -13.23 -22.87
CA ASP A 270 12.77 -12.74 -22.92
C ASP A 270 13.54 -13.09 -21.63
N GLN A 271 12.86 -13.25 -20.48
CA GLN A 271 13.50 -13.71 -19.24
C GLN A 271 14.07 -15.13 -19.38
N ARG A 272 13.52 -15.94 -20.30
CA ARG A 272 13.91 -17.34 -20.52
C ARG A 272 15.09 -17.49 -21.48
N ARG A 273 15.32 -16.51 -22.37
CA ARG A 273 16.42 -16.49 -23.36
C ARG A 273 17.58 -15.60 -22.93
N GLY A 274 17.33 -14.54 -22.16
CA GLY A 274 18.30 -13.87 -21.27
C GLY A 274 19.38 -12.98 -21.89
N GLU A 275 19.62 -13.01 -23.20
CA GLU A 275 20.74 -12.28 -23.81
C GLU A 275 20.59 -10.75 -23.73
N ALA A 276 19.40 -10.21 -24.03
CA ALA A 276 19.17 -8.77 -24.00
C ALA A 276 18.93 -8.21 -22.57
N TRP A 277 18.40 -9.01 -21.64
CA TRP A 277 18.11 -8.55 -20.28
C TRP A 277 19.32 -8.56 -19.37
N ARG A 278 20.24 -9.53 -19.52
CA ARG A 278 21.38 -9.73 -18.62
C ARG A 278 22.22 -8.45 -18.41
N PRO A 279 22.58 -7.66 -19.44
CA PRO A 279 23.34 -6.43 -19.24
C PRO A 279 22.57 -5.38 -18.43
N HIS A 280 21.27 -5.21 -18.68
CA HIS A 280 20.44 -4.27 -17.93
C HIS A 280 20.26 -4.70 -16.47
N ARG A 281 20.05 -6.00 -16.23
CA ARG A 281 20.01 -6.57 -14.89
C ARG A 281 21.28 -6.29 -14.11
N GLN A 282 22.44 -6.52 -14.74
CA GLN A 282 23.75 -6.28 -14.12
C GLN A 282 23.94 -4.82 -13.74
N LYS A 283 23.53 -3.87 -14.60
CA LYS A 283 23.55 -2.44 -14.28
C LYS A 283 22.69 -2.09 -13.06
N LEU A 284 21.46 -2.62 -13.00
CA LEU A 284 20.56 -2.39 -11.87
C LEU A 284 21.13 -2.97 -10.57
N GLU A 285 21.68 -4.18 -10.62
CA GLU A 285 22.30 -4.84 -9.47
C GLU A 285 23.56 -4.12 -8.98
N GLN A 286 24.39 -3.60 -9.89
CA GLN A 286 25.56 -2.78 -9.56
C GLN A 286 25.16 -1.43 -8.95
N ALA A 287 24.09 -0.80 -9.45
CA ALA A 287 23.61 0.48 -8.93
C ALA A 287 22.86 0.34 -7.60
N LEU A 288 22.28 -0.83 -7.32
CA LEU A 288 21.47 -1.12 -6.14
C LEU A 288 21.96 -2.41 -5.44
N PRO A 289 23.21 -2.46 -4.96
CA PRO A 289 23.78 -3.66 -4.37
C PRO A 289 22.98 -4.10 -3.14
N GLY A 290 22.51 -5.34 -3.13
CA GLY A 290 21.65 -5.88 -2.06
C GLY A 290 20.24 -5.28 -1.99
N ARG A 291 19.90 -4.38 -2.92
CA ARG A 291 18.62 -3.62 -2.96
C ARG A 291 17.91 -3.78 -4.31
N PHE A 292 18.25 -4.81 -5.07
CA PHE A 292 17.55 -5.19 -6.31
C PHE A 292 17.06 -6.63 -6.19
N LEU A 293 15.75 -6.84 -6.37
CA LEU A 293 15.13 -8.15 -6.33
C LEU A 293 14.30 -8.37 -7.60
N ASP A 294 14.64 -9.39 -8.38
CA ASP A 294 13.88 -9.80 -9.57
C ASP A 294 13.30 -11.21 -9.41
N ARG A 295 11.97 -11.34 -9.50
CA ARG A 295 11.27 -12.65 -9.44
C ARG A 295 10.12 -12.66 -10.43
N GLY A 296 9.97 -13.74 -11.21
CA GLY A 296 8.90 -13.82 -12.22
C GLY A 296 7.50 -13.60 -11.65
N GLU A 297 7.19 -14.21 -10.49
CA GLU A 297 5.93 -13.98 -9.78
C GLU A 297 6.13 -13.04 -8.60
N ALA A 298 5.28 -12.01 -8.48
CA ALA A 298 5.29 -11.06 -7.38
C ALA A 298 5.19 -11.77 -6.01
N GLY A 299 4.39 -12.83 -5.94
CA GLY A 299 4.23 -13.64 -4.74
C GLY A 299 5.49 -14.37 -4.23
N ASN A 300 6.53 -14.49 -5.05
CA ASN A 300 7.79 -15.13 -4.70
C ASN A 300 8.83 -14.13 -4.18
N ILE A 301 8.53 -12.83 -4.18
CA ILE A 301 9.38 -11.81 -3.58
C ILE A 301 9.29 -11.90 -2.06
N ARG A 302 10.46 -11.89 -1.42
CA ARG A 302 10.63 -11.77 0.03
C ARG A 302 11.50 -10.54 0.26
N LEU A 303 10.92 -9.55 0.94
CA LEU A 303 11.67 -8.38 1.36
C LEU A 303 12.66 -8.81 2.46
N PRO A 304 13.87 -8.25 2.49
CA PRO A 304 14.81 -8.54 3.56
C PRO A 304 14.19 -8.12 4.89
N ARG A 305 14.49 -8.89 5.94
CA ARG A 305 14.04 -8.60 7.31
C ARG A 305 15.19 -8.25 8.25
N GLY A 306 16.44 -8.24 7.76
CA GLY A 306 17.64 -8.20 8.60
C GLY A 306 18.03 -9.57 9.14
#